data_AF-A0AAN9PKY9-F1
#
_entry.id   AF-A0AAN9PKY9-F1
#
_cell.length_a   1.000
_cell.length_b   1.000
_cell.length_c   1.000
_cell.angle_alpha   90.00
_cell.angle_beta   90.00
_cell.angle_gamma   90.00
#
_symmetry.space_group_name_H-M   'P 1'
#
loop_
_entity.id
_entity.type
_entity.pdbx_description
1 polymer ?
#
loop_
_entity_poly.entity_id
_entity_poly.type
_entity_poly.pdbx_seq_one_letter_code
_entity_poly.pdbx_strand_id
1 'polypeptide(L)'
;MVGVAFDREEEGQCKNKPNQVTVVCALSACGHTGMLQLGRWVHGYIYKSGFVLDSFVSNALVDMYGKCGCLGQARKVFEINPEKGLTSWNSMINSLALHGQSDGAIAIFEEMVEHGGSVRPDEVTFIGLLNACTHGGLVDQGRFDEAIKVVKGMSMEPDEVVWGSLLNGCKVHGRNDLAEFAAKKLVEFDPHNGGYGTMSANIYGELGKWDEVRNV
;
A
#
# COMPACT_ATOMS: atom_id res chain seq x y z
N MET A 1 -54.10 26.02 -32.13
CA MET A 1 -52.80 26.50 -31.61
C MET A 1 -53.00 26.80 -30.13
N VAL A 2 -52.80 25.81 -29.27
CA VAL A 2 -52.74 26.00 -27.81
C VAL A 2 -51.41 25.37 -27.41
N GLY A 3 -50.40 26.22 -27.20
CA GLY A 3 -49.06 25.81 -26.80
C GLY A 3 -49.07 25.50 -25.31
N VAL A 4 -48.81 24.24 -24.96
CA VAL A 4 -48.49 23.85 -23.59
C VAL A 4 -47.05 24.30 -23.35
N ALA A 5 -46.88 25.35 -22.55
CA ALA A 5 -45.58 25.68 -21.97
C ALA A 5 -45.23 24.55 -20.99
N PHE A 6 -44.25 23.74 -21.37
CA PHE A 6 -43.55 22.85 -20.45
C PHE A 6 -42.66 23.73 -19.59
N ASP A 7 -43.12 24.10 -18.40
CA ASP A 7 -42.24 24.62 -17.35
C ASP A 7 -41.32 23.48 -16.91
N ARG A 8 -40.08 23.51 -17.44
CA ARG A 8 -38.94 22.82 -16.85
C ARG A 8 -38.30 23.77 -15.84
N GLU A 9 -37.75 23.16 -14.80
CA GLU A 9 -36.92 23.75 -13.73
C GLU A 9 -37.68 24.12 -12.45
N GLU A 10 -37.82 23.12 -11.58
CA GLU A 10 -37.35 23.19 -10.19
C GLU A 10 -37.31 21.75 -9.61
N GLU A 11 -36.29 20.98 -10.01
CA GLU A 11 -35.94 19.76 -9.26
C GLU A 11 -35.32 20.19 -7.92
N GLY A 12 -35.98 19.80 -6.83
CA GLY A 12 -35.64 20.18 -5.46
C GLY A 12 -34.17 19.94 -5.11
N GLN A 13 -33.49 21.02 -4.75
CA GLN A 13 -32.15 20.97 -4.17
C GLN A 13 -32.22 20.26 -2.79
N CYS A 14 -31.57 19.09 -2.66
CA CYS A 14 -31.31 18.51 -1.36
C CYS A 14 -30.49 19.49 -0.51
N LYS A 15 -31.02 19.90 0.66
CA LYS A 15 -30.43 20.88 1.58
C LYS A 15 -29.00 20.56 2.05
N ASN A 16 -28.52 19.32 1.88
CA ASN A 16 -27.15 18.91 2.19
C ASN A 16 -26.55 18.19 0.98
N LYS A 17 -25.76 18.90 0.17
CA LYS A 17 -24.94 18.27 -0.86
C LYS A 17 -23.73 17.59 -0.21
N PRO A 18 -23.40 16.34 -0.60
CA PRO A 18 -22.15 15.70 -0.19
C PRO A 18 -20.96 16.62 -0.43
N ASN A 19 -20.11 16.77 0.58
CA ASN A 19 -18.86 17.52 0.50
C ASN A 19 -17.66 16.55 0.35
N GLN A 20 -16.45 17.09 0.35
CA GLN A 20 -15.21 16.31 0.14
C GLN A 20 -15.05 15.18 1.16
N VAL A 21 -15.34 15.45 2.43
CA VAL A 21 -15.29 14.44 3.51
C VAL A 21 -16.31 13.34 3.24
N THR A 22 -17.51 13.68 2.79
CA THR A 22 -18.58 12.71 2.50
C THR A 22 -18.15 11.75 1.39
N VAL A 23 -17.58 12.27 0.30
CA VAL A 23 -17.14 11.43 -0.82
C VAL A 23 -15.95 10.55 -0.45
N VAL A 24 -14.98 11.06 0.32
CA VAL A 24 -13.84 10.26 0.81
C VAL A 24 -14.30 9.13 1.72
N CYS A 25 -15.23 9.40 2.66
CA CYS A 25 -15.80 8.36 3.52
C CYS A 25 -16.52 7.28 2.69
N ALA A 26 -17.28 7.68 1.68
CA ALA A 26 -17.96 6.74 0.79
C ALA A 26 -16.96 5.88 -0.01
N LEU A 27 -15.87 6.48 -0.52
CA LEU A 27 -14.80 5.76 -1.21
C LEU A 27 -14.09 4.75 -0.29
N SER A 28 -13.77 5.15 0.95
CA SER A 28 -13.16 4.27 1.95
C SER A 28 -14.05 3.06 2.25
N ALA A 29 -15.36 3.28 2.44
CA ALA A 29 -16.32 2.20 2.64
C ALA A 29 -16.40 1.26 1.42
N CYS A 30 -16.39 1.81 0.19
CA CYS A 30 -16.36 1.00 -1.04
C CYS A 30 -15.09 0.15 -1.12
N GLY A 31 -13.94 0.72 -0.76
CA GLY A 31 -12.66 0.01 -0.75
C GLY A 31 -12.66 -1.17 0.21
N HIS A 32 -13.10 -0.97 1.46
CA HIS A 32 -13.14 -2.05 2.46
C HIS A 32 -14.17 -3.14 2.18
N THR A 33 -15.24 -2.81 1.45
CA THR A 33 -16.30 -3.78 1.10
C THR A 33 -16.12 -4.37 -0.30
N GLY A 34 -15.11 -3.95 -1.06
CA GLY A 34 -14.89 -4.37 -2.45
C GLY A 34 -15.98 -3.91 -3.43
N MET A 35 -16.79 -2.91 -3.09
CA MET A 35 -17.91 -2.43 -3.90
C MET A 35 -17.45 -1.52 -5.05
N LEU A 36 -16.75 -2.09 -6.03
CA LEU A 36 -16.17 -1.36 -7.16
C LEU A 36 -17.18 -0.50 -7.95
N GLN A 37 -18.39 -1.01 -8.18
CA GLN A 37 -19.40 -0.29 -8.96
C GLN A 37 -19.88 0.98 -8.24
N LEU A 38 -20.10 0.88 -6.92
CA LEU A 38 -20.46 2.04 -6.11
C LEU A 38 -19.31 3.06 -6.08
N GLY A 39 -18.07 2.60 -5.93
CA GLY A 39 -16.89 3.46 -6.01
C GLY A 39 -16.77 4.20 -7.34
N ARG A 40 -17.13 3.56 -8.47
CA ARG A 40 -17.19 4.21 -9.79
C ARG A 40 -18.30 5.27 -9.86
N TRP A 41 -19.45 5.03 -9.25
CA TRP A 41 -20.51 6.04 -9.18
C TRP A 41 -20.07 7.26 -8.35
N VAL A 42 -19.39 7.04 -7.23
CA VAL A 42 -18.83 8.12 -6.41
C VAL A 42 -17.78 8.91 -7.19
N HIS A 43 -16.88 8.24 -7.92
CA HIS A 43 -15.90 8.92 -8.79
C HIS A 43 -16.60 9.74 -9.89
N GLY A 44 -17.65 9.20 -10.52
CA GLY A 44 -18.45 9.94 -11.49
C GLY A 44 -19.15 11.16 -10.88
N TYR A 45 -19.61 11.06 -9.63
CA TYR A 45 -20.18 12.18 -8.87
C TYR A 45 -19.14 13.25 -8.56
N ILE A 46 -17.92 12.87 -8.17
CA ILE A 46 -16.78 13.79 -7.94
C ILE A 46 -16.53 14.63 -9.18
N TYR A 47 -16.43 13.99 -10.35
CA TYR A 47 -16.23 14.66 -11.64
C TYR A 47 -17.40 15.59 -11.99
N LYS A 48 -18.65 15.10 -11.90
CA LYS A 48 -19.85 15.89 -12.26
C LYS A 48 -20.10 17.07 -11.33
N SER A 49 -19.71 16.96 -10.06
CA SER A 49 -19.95 18.01 -9.06
C SER A 49 -18.83 19.05 -9.01
N GLY A 50 -17.81 18.93 -9.86
CA GLY A 50 -16.71 19.90 -9.95
C GLY A 50 -15.77 19.87 -8.74
N PHE A 51 -15.65 18.73 -8.06
CA PHE A 51 -14.67 18.59 -6.98
C PHE A 51 -13.26 18.74 -7.53
N VAL A 52 -12.42 19.48 -6.79
CA VAL A 52 -11.00 19.52 -7.03
C VAL A 52 -10.43 18.13 -6.69
N LEU A 53 -9.74 17.51 -7.65
CA LEU A 53 -8.95 16.30 -7.43
C LEU A 53 -7.63 16.69 -6.76
N ASP A 54 -7.72 17.09 -5.50
CA ASP A 54 -6.53 17.34 -4.67
C ASP A 54 -5.92 16.02 -4.18
N SER A 55 -4.80 16.11 -3.45
CA SER A 55 -4.12 14.94 -2.89
C SER A 55 -5.06 14.09 -2.03
N PHE A 56 -5.99 14.71 -1.29
CA PHE A 56 -6.90 14.01 -0.38
C PHE A 56 -7.93 13.14 -1.13
N VAL A 57 -8.63 13.69 -2.11
CA VAL A 57 -9.62 12.92 -2.91
C VAL A 57 -8.92 11.91 -3.81
N SER A 58 -7.79 12.29 -4.40
CA SER A 58 -7.02 11.41 -5.27
C SER A 58 -6.52 10.18 -4.52
N ASN A 59 -5.99 10.34 -3.30
CA ASN A 59 -5.54 9.22 -2.48
C ASN A 59 -6.69 8.27 -2.12
N ALA A 60 -7.87 8.81 -1.78
CA ALA A 60 -9.05 8.00 -1.49
C ALA A 60 -9.52 7.19 -2.72
N LEU A 61 -9.42 7.76 -3.92
CA LEU A 61 -9.74 7.08 -5.17
C LEU A 61 -8.72 5.98 -5.49
N VAL A 62 -7.42 6.26 -5.33
CA VAL A 62 -6.35 5.26 -5.52
C VAL A 62 -6.54 4.09 -4.56
N ASP A 63 -6.73 4.36 -3.26
CA ASP A 63 -6.97 3.33 -2.24
C ASP A 63 -8.23 2.49 -2.55
N MET A 64 -9.35 3.15 -2.90
CA MET A 64 -10.59 2.45 -3.24
C MET A 64 -10.43 1.54 -4.46
N TYR A 65 -9.89 2.07 -5.57
CA TYR A 65 -9.68 1.26 -6.78
C TYR A 65 -8.66 0.15 -6.55
N GLY A 66 -7.62 0.42 -5.79
CA GLY A 66 -6.59 -0.52 -5.39
C GLY A 66 -7.15 -1.68 -4.59
N LYS A 67 -7.87 -1.42 -3.50
CA LYS A 67 -8.53 -2.47 -2.69
C LYS A 67 -9.55 -3.29 -3.48
N CYS A 68 -10.24 -2.66 -4.44
CA CYS A 68 -11.17 -3.35 -5.34
C CYS A 68 -10.49 -4.15 -6.48
N GLY A 69 -9.16 -4.17 -6.58
CA GLY A 69 -8.43 -4.87 -7.64
C GLY A 69 -8.47 -4.21 -9.01
N CYS A 70 -8.99 -2.98 -9.13
CA CYS A 70 -9.05 -2.24 -10.37
C CYS A 70 -7.77 -1.39 -10.56
N LEU A 71 -6.61 -2.04 -10.54
CA LEU A 71 -5.29 -1.40 -10.51
C LEU A 71 -5.03 -0.45 -11.68
N GLY A 72 -5.56 -0.74 -12.88
CA GLY A 72 -5.44 0.15 -14.02
C GLY A 72 -6.15 1.51 -13.82
N GLN A 73 -7.26 1.53 -13.07
CA GLN A 73 -7.93 2.79 -12.71
C GLN A 73 -7.22 3.48 -11.55
N ALA A 74 -6.72 2.72 -10.57
CA ALA A 74 -5.88 3.26 -9.50
C ALA A 74 -4.66 3.99 -10.08
N ARG A 75 -3.95 3.36 -11.03
CA ARG A 75 -2.77 3.94 -11.69
C ARG A 75 -3.10 5.23 -12.46
N LYS A 76 -4.21 5.27 -13.20
CA LYS A 76 -4.63 6.49 -13.91
C LYS A 76 -4.89 7.65 -12.97
N VAL A 77 -5.60 7.42 -11.86
CA VAL A 77 -5.87 8.48 -10.87
C VAL A 77 -4.56 8.93 -10.22
N PHE A 78 -3.70 7.98 -9.89
CA PHE A 78 -2.36 8.24 -9.36
C PHE A 78 -1.52 9.11 -10.30
N GLU A 79 -1.44 8.76 -11.58
CA GLU A 79 -0.68 9.50 -12.60
C GLU A 79 -1.20 10.93 -12.80
N ILE A 80 -2.53 11.09 -12.87
CA ILE A 80 -3.19 12.40 -13.07
C ILE A 80 -2.93 13.36 -11.91
N ASN A 81 -2.74 12.85 -10.68
CA ASN A 81 -2.45 13.69 -9.52
C ASN A 81 -1.04 14.31 -9.63
N PRO A 82 -0.89 15.64 -9.79
CA PRO A 82 0.42 16.27 -9.87
C PRO A 82 1.13 16.33 -8.49
N GLU A 83 0.38 16.31 -7.39
CA GLU A 83 0.88 16.42 -6.02
C GLU A 83 0.84 15.04 -5.32
N LYS A 84 1.70 14.14 -5.78
CA LYS A 84 1.87 12.80 -5.20
C LYS A 84 2.63 12.89 -3.88
N GLY A 85 1.89 12.91 -2.77
CA GLY A 85 2.45 12.81 -1.41
C GLY A 85 2.79 11.37 -1.03
N LEU A 86 3.45 11.17 0.11
CA LEU A 86 3.84 9.84 0.65
C LEU A 86 2.69 8.84 0.68
N THR A 87 1.51 9.27 1.13
CA THR A 87 0.31 8.43 1.17
C THR A 87 -0.11 7.93 -0.21
N SER A 88 0.05 8.73 -1.27
CA SER A 88 -0.32 8.33 -2.63
C SER A 88 0.56 7.18 -3.15
N TRP A 89 1.88 7.28 -2.92
CA TRP A 89 2.86 6.26 -3.25
C TRP A 89 2.59 4.99 -2.46
N ASN A 90 2.41 5.12 -1.15
CA ASN A 90 2.13 4.00 -0.25
C ASN A 90 0.83 3.28 -0.61
N SER A 91 -0.24 4.01 -0.94
CA SER A 91 -1.50 3.41 -1.39
C SER A 91 -1.32 2.62 -2.69
N MET A 92 -0.56 3.14 -3.65
CA MET A 92 -0.33 2.44 -4.91
C MET A 92 0.52 1.17 -4.69
N ILE A 93 1.64 1.27 -3.98
CA ILE A 93 2.53 0.13 -3.65
C ILE A 93 1.77 -0.96 -2.90
N ASN A 94 1.03 -0.60 -1.83
CA ASN A 94 0.26 -1.56 -1.05
C ASN A 94 -0.88 -2.20 -1.87
N SER A 95 -1.52 -1.44 -2.78
CA SER A 95 -2.55 -2.02 -3.64
C SER A 95 -1.96 -3.05 -4.61
N LEU A 96 -0.79 -2.78 -5.18
CA LEU A 96 -0.09 -3.72 -6.05
C LEU A 96 0.36 -4.95 -5.27
N ALA A 97 0.87 -4.76 -4.06
CA ALA A 97 1.25 -5.82 -3.14
C ALA A 97 0.07 -6.75 -2.80
N LEU A 98 -1.08 -6.18 -2.45
CA LEU A 98 -2.30 -6.90 -2.09
C LEU A 98 -2.77 -7.86 -3.20
N HIS A 99 -2.57 -7.47 -4.45
CA HIS A 99 -2.95 -8.27 -5.63
C HIS A 99 -1.78 -9.04 -6.25
N GLY A 100 -0.66 -9.15 -5.53
CA GLY A 100 0.51 -9.93 -5.94
C GLY A 100 1.29 -9.37 -7.13
N GLN A 101 1.09 -8.09 -7.49
CA GLN A 101 1.78 -7.44 -8.60
C GLN A 101 3.12 -6.85 -8.14
N SER A 102 4.08 -7.73 -7.83
CA SER A 102 5.39 -7.34 -7.32
C SER A 102 6.19 -6.44 -8.27
N ASP A 103 6.21 -6.71 -9.58
CA ASP A 103 6.91 -5.84 -10.55
C ASP A 103 6.32 -4.44 -10.56
N GLY A 104 5.00 -4.33 -10.50
CA GLY A 104 4.34 -3.05 -10.44
C GLY A 104 4.71 -2.30 -9.17
N ALA A 105 4.74 -3.00 -8.02
CA ALA A 105 5.09 -2.39 -6.74
C ALA A 105 6.54 -1.85 -6.73
N ILE A 106 7.49 -2.63 -7.27
CA ILE A 106 8.89 -2.22 -7.42
C ILE A 106 9.00 -1.04 -8.38
N ALA A 107 8.34 -1.09 -9.55
CA ALA A 107 8.39 -0.01 -10.53
C ALA A 107 7.83 1.32 -9.97
N ILE A 108 6.74 1.28 -9.20
CA ILE A 108 6.20 2.47 -8.53
C ILE A 108 7.18 3.00 -7.47
N PHE A 109 7.86 2.13 -6.75
CA PHE A 109 8.88 2.55 -5.79
C PHE A 109 10.10 3.18 -6.48
N GLU A 110 10.58 2.58 -7.58
CA GLU A 110 11.67 3.17 -8.37
C GLU A 110 11.28 4.54 -8.90
N GLU A 111 10.05 4.70 -9.41
CA GLU A 111 9.49 5.98 -9.81
C GLU A 111 9.46 6.99 -8.64
N MET A 112 9.11 6.55 -7.42
CA MET A 112 9.14 7.36 -6.20
C MET A 112 10.56 7.87 -5.88
N VAL A 113 11.56 7.00 -6.01
CA VAL A 113 12.97 7.31 -5.74
C VAL A 113 13.55 8.23 -6.82
N GLU A 114 13.26 7.94 -8.10
CA GLU A 114 13.67 8.76 -9.25
C GLU A 114 13.04 10.16 -9.24
N HIS A 115 11.84 10.31 -8.65
CA HIS A 115 11.21 11.62 -8.46
C HIS A 115 11.98 12.55 -7.50
N GLY A 116 13.07 12.09 -6.88
CA GLY A 116 14.27 12.89 -6.73
C GLY A 116 14.26 14.07 -5.73
N GLY A 117 13.36 14.11 -4.74
CA GLY A 117 13.60 15.01 -3.60
C GLY A 117 12.47 15.38 -2.64
N SER A 118 11.19 15.33 -3.03
CA SER A 118 10.11 15.83 -2.16
C SER A 118 9.51 14.80 -1.20
N VAL A 119 9.55 13.52 -1.56
CA VAL A 119 8.92 12.46 -0.78
C VAL A 119 9.91 11.32 -0.63
N ARG A 120 10.30 11.02 0.62
CA ARG A 120 11.16 9.89 0.93
C ARG A 120 10.29 8.69 1.28
N PRO A 121 10.65 7.49 0.82
CA PRO A 121 10.06 6.24 1.31
C PRO A 121 10.08 6.21 2.84
N ASP A 122 9.05 5.63 3.45
CA ASP A 122 8.95 5.43 4.90
C ASP A 122 8.71 3.95 5.23
N GLU A 123 8.58 3.63 6.51
CA GLU A 123 8.26 2.29 6.99
C GLU A 123 7.09 1.65 6.22
N VAL A 124 6.04 2.40 5.95
CA VAL A 124 4.85 1.89 5.24
C VAL A 124 5.18 1.56 3.79
N THR A 125 6.05 2.33 3.13
CA THR A 125 6.58 2.00 1.80
C THR A 125 7.29 0.65 1.81
N PHE A 126 8.16 0.42 2.80
CA PHE A 126 8.93 -0.82 2.93
C PHE A 126 8.03 -2.03 3.16
N ILE A 127 7.08 -1.92 4.09
CA ILE A 127 6.12 -2.99 4.38
C ILE A 127 5.36 -3.35 3.11
N GLY A 128 4.93 -2.36 2.32
CA GLY A 128 4.25 -2.60 1.04
C GLY A 128 5.10 -3.38 0.03
N LEU A 129 6.37 -3.00 -0.16
CA LEU A 129 7.29 -3.72 -1.05
C LEU A 129 7.54 -5.16 -0.61
N LEU A 130 7.75 -5.34 0.69
CA LEU A 130 7.98 -6.66 1.29
C LEU A 130 6.74 -7.53 1.13
N ASN A 131 5.55 -6.99 1.40
CA ASN A 131 4.28 -7.69 1.20
C ASN A 131 4.08 -8.10 -0.27
N ALA A 132 4.49 -7.26 -1.22
CA ALA A 132 4.40 -7.61 -2.64
C ALA A 132 5.25 -8.85 -2.97
N CYS A 133 6.37 -9.02 -2.29
CA CYS A 133 7.30 -10.13 -2.47
C CYS A 133 6.91 -11.40 -1.71
N THR A 134 6.13 -11.26 -0.63
CA THR A 134 5.61 -12.41 0.14
C THR A 134 4.29 -12.93 -0.41
N HIS A 135 3.36 -12.04 -0.81
CA HIS A 135 2.04 -12.42 -1.34
C HIS A 135 2.03 -12.74 -2.84
N GLY A 136 3.04 -12.29 -3.61
CA GLY A 136 3.07 -12.39 -5.07
C GLY A 136 3.09 -13.81 -5.67
N GLY A 137 3.06 -14.88 -4.87
CA GLY A 137 3.00 -16.27 -5.36
C GLY A 137 4.18 -16.70 -6.25
N LEU A 138 5.18 -15.84 -6.46
CA LEU A 138 6.31 -16.09 -7.33
C LEU A 138 7.51 -16.48 -6.46
N VAL A 139 7.60 -17.80 -6.27
CA VAL A 139 8.69 -18.58 -5.68
C VAL A 139 9.93 -18.64 -6.59
N ASP A 140 9.93 -17.92 -7.72
CA ASP A 140 11.09 -17.91 -8.62
C ASP A 140 12.19 -17.00 -8.06
N GLN A 141 13.27 -17.69 -7.65
CA GLN A 141 14.36 -17.32 -6.75
C GLN A 141 15.18 -16.05 -7.07
N GLY A 142 14.78 -15.22 -8.05
CA GLY A 142 15.51 -14.01 -8.44
C GLY A 142 14.94 -12.68 -7.91
N ARG A 143 13.62 -12.59 -7.74
CA ARG A 143 12.92 -11.30 -7.50
C ARG A 143 12.86 -10.92 -6.02
N PHE A 144 13.05 -11.91 -5.16
CA PHE A 144 13.32 -11.72 -3.75
C PHE A 144 14.61 -10.93 -3.50
N ASP A 145 15.68 -11.36 -4.17
CA ASP A 145 16.97 -10.70 -4.06
C ASP A 145 16.91 -9.27 -4.60
N GLU A 146 16.07 -8.99 -5.61
CA GLU A 146 15.83 -7.64 -6.12
C GLU A 146 15.16 -6.75 -5.08
N ALA A 147 14.06 -7.19 -4.49
CA ALA A 147 13.40 -6.41 -3.44
C ALA A 147 14.29 -6.19 -2.22
N ILE A 148 15.04 -7.21 -1.80
CA ILE A 148 16.03 -7.07 -0.73
C ILE A 148 17.19 -6.16 -1.15
N LYS A 149 17.68 -6.22 -2.39
CA LYS A 149 18.72 -5.31 -2.89
C LYS A 149 18.22 -3.88 -2.89
N VAL A 150 16.97 -3.66 -3.28
CA VAL A 150 16.32 -2.35 -3.21
C VAL A 150 16.29 -1.87 -1.76
N VAL A 151 15.76 -2.68 -0.82
CA VAL A 151 15.73 -2.34 0.61
C VAL A 151 17.14 -2.08 1.18
N LYS A 152 18.14 -2.88 0.79
CA LYS A 152 19.55 -2.73 1.23
C LYS A 152 20.25 -1.53 0.59
N GLY A 153 19.83 -1.11 -0.59
CA GLY A 153 20.38 0.04 -1.32
C GLY A 153 19.81 1.38 -0.86
N MET A 154 18.86 1.37 0.08
CA MET A 154 18.23 2.59 0.58
C MET A 154 19.12 3.27 1.62
N SER A 155 19.22 4.59 1.51
CA SER A 155 20.02 5.45 2.39
C SER A 155 19.35 5.75 3.75
N MET A 156 18.35 4.95 4.15
CA MET A 156 17.70 5.04 5.45
C MET A 156 17.82 3.69 6.14
N GLU A 157 18.27 3.67 7.38
CA GLU A 157 18.28 2.45 8.19
C GLU A 157 16.83 2.10 8.58
N PRO A 158 16.30 0.92 8.19
CA PRO A 158 14.99 0.49 8.66
C PRO A 158 15.04 0.32 10.17
N ASP A 159 14.06 0.88 10.87
CA ASP A 159 13.98 0.82 12.32
C ASP A 159 13.46 -0.55 12.82
N GLU A 160 13.43 -0.69 14.13
CA GLU A 160 12.94 -1.86 14.86
C GLU A 160 11.54 -2.32 14.40
N VAL A 161 10.64 -1.36 14.11
CA VAL A 161 9.24 -1.63 13.77
C VAL A 161 9.12 -2.21 12.37
N VAL A 162 9.93 -1.73 11.41
CA VAL A 162 10.00 -2.29 10.05
C VAL A 162 10.42 -3.76 10.10
N TRP A 163 11.49 -4.07 10.83
CA TRP A 163 11.98 -5.44 10.92
C TRP A 163 11.01 -6.37 11.65
N GLY A 164 10.34 -5.88 12.71
CA GLY A 164 9.29 -6.61 13.42
C GLY A 164 8.07 -6.90 12.53
N SER A 165 7.62 -5.90 11.76
CA SER A 165 6.51 -6.04 10.80
C SER A 165 6.84 -7.03 9.69
N LEU A 166 8.07 -6.97 9.16
CA LEU A 166 8.57 -7.92 8.17
C LEU A 166 8.56 -9.35 8.73
N LEU A 167 9.08 -9.53 9.94
CA LEU A 167 9.17 -10.83 10.57
C LEU A 167 7.80 -11.48 10.76
N ASN A 168 6.82 -10.69 11.23
CA ASN A 168 5.45 -11.17 11.39
C ASN A 168 4.80 -11.54 10.04
N GLY A 169 4.96 -10.71 9.00
CA GLY A 169 4.48 -11.03 7.66
C GLY A 169 5.09 -12.33 7.11
N CYS A 170 6.38 -12.54 7.33
CA CYS A 170 7.07 -13.74 6.85
C CYS A 170 6.61 -15.02 7.56
N LYS A 171 6.29 -14.92 8.86
CA LYS A 171 5.71 -16.03 9.61
C LYS A 171 4.32 -16.42 9.08
N VAL A 172 3.48 -15.44 8.75
CA VAL A 172 2.14 -15.68 8.17
C VAL A 172 2.22 -16.37 6.80
N HIS A 173 3.24 -16.05 6.00
CA HIS A 173 3.39 -16.56 4.64
C HIS A 173 4.40 -17.71 4.49
N GLY A 174 4.96 -18.23 5.60
CA GLY A 174 5.91 -19.35 5.59
C GLY A 174 7.23 -19.04 4.88
N ARG A 175 7.66 -17.78 4.88
CA ARG A 175 8.88 -17.29 4.22
C ARG A 175 10.05 -17.27 5.20
N ASN A 176 10.60 -18.45 5.45
CA ASN A 176 11.57 -18.65 6.52
C ASN A 176 12.94 -17.99 6.25
N ASP A 177 13.32 -17.83 4.98
CA ASP A 177 14.51 -17.09 4.53
C ASP A 177 14.49 -15.62 4.97
N LEU A 178 13.33 -14.99 4.83
CA LEU A 178 13.09 -13.62 5.27
C LEU A 178 12.96 -13.49 6.78
N ALA A 179 12.26 -14.44 7.40
CA ALA A 179 12.09 -14.46 8.84
C ALA A 179 13.47 -14.47 9.54
N GLU A 180 14.40 -15.29 9.03
CA GLU A 180 15.78 -15.32 9.50
C GLU A 180 16.52 -14.00 9.30
N PHE A 181 16.44 -13.39 8.11
CA PHE A 181 17.11 -12.12 7.83
C PHE A 181 16.59 -10.99 8.73
N ALA A 182 15.27 -10.88 8.88
CA ALA A 182 14.64 -9.87 9.74
C ALA A 182 14.97 -10.10 11.22
N ALA A 183 14.94 -11.36 11.69
CA ALA A 183 15.34 -11.72 13.04
C ALA A 183 16.80 -11.33 13.34
N LYS A 184 17.72 -11.63 12.42
CA LYS A 184 19.12 -11.22 12.53
C LYS A 184 19.27 -9.70 12.61
N LYS A 185 18.52 -8.95 11.78
CA LYS A 185 18.55 -7.49 11.80
C LYS A 185 18.02 -6.89 13.10
N LEU A 186 16.98 -7.48 13.70
CA LEU A 186 16.46 -7.08 15.01
C LEU A 186 17.48 -7.30 16.13
N VAL A 187 18.18 -8.45 16.12
CA VAL A 187 19.25 -8.74 17.10
C VAL A 187 20.46 -7.82 16.90
N GLU A 188 20.83 -7.51 15.65
CA GLU A 188 21.87 -6.51 15.34
C GLU A 188 21.46 -5.10 15.82
N PHE A 189 20.16 -4.77 15.77
CA PHE A 189 19.62 -3.48 16.17
C PHE A 189 19.63 -3.28 17.69
N ASP A 190 19.14 -4.25 18.45
CA ASP A 190 19.24 -4.25 19.92
C ASP A 190 19.60 -5.65 20.46
N PRO A 191 20.90 -5.92 20.67
CA PRO A 191 21.37 -7.19 21.22
C PRO A 191 20.92 -7.47 22.66
N HIS A 192 20.46 -6.44 23.40
CA HIS A 192 20.04 -6.57 24.79
C HIS A 192 18.53 -6.79 24.93
N ASN A 193 17.78 -6.69 23.83
CA ASN A 193 16.36 -7.01 23.80
C ASN A 193 16.15 -8.52 23.77
N GLY A 194 15.88 -9.10 24.95
CA GLY A 194 15.62 -10.55 25.09
C GLY A 194 14.41 -11.05 24.28
N GLY A 195 13.52 -10.16 23.84
CA GLY A 195 12.45 -10.47 22.91
C GLY A 195 12.98 -10.90 21.54
N TYR A 196 14.00 -10.22 21.01
CA TYR A 196 14.62 -10.55 19.72
C TYR A 196 15.42 -11.83 19.75
N GLY A 197 16.12 -12.09 20.86
CA GLY A 197 16.80 -13.36 21.07
C GLY A 197 15.81 -14.53 21.02
N THR A 198 14.72 -14.43 21.78
CA THR A 198 13.67 -15.48 21.83
C THR A 198 13.01 -15.67 20.46
N MET A 199 12.70 -14.59 19.75
CA MET A 199 12.04 -14.66 18.45
C MET A 199 12.94 -15.30 17.39
N SER A 200 14.22 -14.93 17.39
CA SER A 200 15.24 -15.51 16.52
C SER A 200 15.46 -16.99 16.82
N ALA A 201 15.59 -17.38 18.10
CA ALA A 201 15.73 -18.77 18.51
C ALA A 201 14.54 -19.64 18.06
N ASN A 202 13.32 -19.12 18.16
CA ASN A 202 12.12 -19.80 17.65
C ASN A 202 12.19 -20.02 16.13
N ILE A 203 12.60 -19.01 15.37
CA ILE A 203 12.71 -19.09 13.90
C ILE A 203 13.82 -20.05 13.48
N TYR A 204 15.00 -19.97 14.11
CA TYR A 204 16.09 -20.91 13.86
C TYR A 204 15.68 -22.34 14.23
N GLY A 205 14.89 -22.53 15.29
CA GLY A 205 14.30 -23.82 15.66
C GLY A 205 13.32 -24.35 14.60
N GLU A 206 12.40 -23.51 14.10
CA GLU A 206 11.48 -23.84 13.00
C GLU A 206 12.23 -24.21 11.70
N LEU A 207 13.39 -23.59 11.47
CA LEU A 207 14.29 -23.86 10.36
C LEU A 207 15.23 -25.07 10.57
N GLY A 208 15.25 -25.67 11.76
CA GLY A 208 16.16 -26.76 12.12
C GLY A 208 17.63 -26.35 12.30
N LYS A 209 17.93 -25.05 12.38
CA LYS A 209 19.26 -24.46 12.54
C LYS A 209 19.66 -24.35 14.02
N TRP A 210 19.80 -25.50 14.69
CA TRP A 210 20.05 -25.57 16.13
C TRP A 210 21.39 -24.98 16.58
N ASP A 211 22.38 -24.89 15.69
CA ASP A 211 23.65 -24.23 16.00
C ASP A 211 23.47 -22.71 16.14
N GLU A 212 22.61 -22.10 15.32
CA GLU A 212 22.27 -20.69 15.43
C GLU A 212 21.40 -20.41 16.66
N VAL A 213 20.51 -21.33 17.06
CA VAL A 213 19.73 -21.22 18.31
C VAL A 213 20.63 -21.06 19.54
N ARG A 214 21.84 -21.64 19.54
CA ARG A 214 22.78 -21.53 20.67
C ARG A 214 23.56 -20.22 20.70
N ASN A 215 23.58 -19.49 19.58
CA ASN A 215 24.36 -18.27 19.40
C ASN A 215 23.54 -17.00 19.65
N VAL A 216 22.26 -17.15 20.01
CA VAL A 216 21.28 -16.08 20.12
C VAL A 216 20.68 -16.07 21.52
#